data_AF-A0A8T5AMP2-F1
#
_entry.id   AF-A0A8T5AMP2-F1
#
_cell.length_a   1.000
_cell.length_b   1.000
_cell.length_c   1.000
_cell.angle_alpha   90.00
_cell.angle_beta   90.00
_cell.angle_gamma   90.00
#
_symmetry.space_group_name_H-M   'P 1'
#
loop_
_entity.id
_entity.type
_entity.pdbx_description
1 polymer ?
#
loop_
_entity_poly.entity_id
_entity_poly.type
_entity_poly.pdbx_seq_one_letter_code
_entity_poly.pdbx_strand_id
1 'polypeptide(L)' 'MRSAELRGRHRMPMADSVIAATAQIQGCPLFSDDPHFQGIKDLKTRWHNARRVRP' A
#
# COMPACT_ATOMS: atom_id res chain seq x y z
N MET A 1 15.68 6.02 -1.28
CA MET A 1 15.18 6.97 -0.26
C MET A 1 13.70 6.78 0.08
N ARG A 2 12.79 6.65 -0.90
CA ARG A 2 11.32 6.53 -0.68
C ARG A 2 10.86 5.58 0.44
N SER A 3 11.39 4.36 0.51
CA SER A 3 11.03 3.40 1.58
C SER A 3 11.38 3.93 2.97
N ALA A 4 12.55 4.52 3.17
CA ALA A 4 12.94 5.08 4.47
C ALA A 4 12.03 6.25 4.89
N GLU A 5 11.60 7.08 3.93
CA GLU A 5 10.64 8.18 4.19
C GLU A 5 9.27 7.65 4.59
N LEU A 6 8.76 6.63 3.91
CA LEU A 6 7.49 5.99 4.23
C LEU A 6 7.52 5.37 5.64
N ARG A 7 8.61 4.66 5.97
CA ARG A 7 8.87 4.14 7.31
C ARG A 7 8.89 5.23 8.38
N GLY A 8 9.57 6.35 8.11
CA GLY A 8 9.65 7.46 9.05
C GLY A 8 8.30 8.18 9.26
N ARG A 9 7.57 8.46 8.18
CA ARG A 9 6.31 9.23 8.23
C ARG A 9 5.13 8.43 8.75
N HIS A 10 5.01 7.17 8.34
CA HIS A 10 3.86 6.33 8.66
C HIS A 10 4.15 5.30 9.75
N ARG A 11 5.37 5.27 10.32
CA ARG A 11 5.82 4.27 11.30
C ARG A 11 5.59 2.82 10.86
N MET A 12 5.55 2.60 9.54
CA MET A 12 5.30 1.29 8.97
C MET A 12 6.50 0.35 9.12
N PRO A 13 6.28 -0.97 9.17
CA PRO A 13 7.34 -1.96 9.11
C PRO A 13 8.25 -1.78 7.88
N MET A 14 9.50 -2.25 8.00
CA MET A 14 10.47 -2.15 6.91
C MET A 14 9.96 -2.83 5.63
N ALA A 15 9.38 -4.03 5.73
CA ALA A 15 8.84 -4.76 4.60
C ALA A 15 7.75 -3.95 3.87
N ASP A 16 6.77 -3.44 4.60
CA ASP A 16 5.67 -2.64 4.05
C ASP A 16 6.18 -1.37 3.37
N SER A 17 7.22 -0.75 3.93
CA SER A 17 7.83 0.43 3.32
C SER A 17 8.49 0.15 1.97
N VAL A 18 9.09 -1.03 1.81
CA VAL A 18 9.71 -1.45 0.54
C VAL A 18 8.61 -1.77 -0.47
N ILE A 19 7.55 -2.47 -0.05
CA ILE A 19 6.40 -2.81 -0.89
C ILE A 19 5.70 -1.55 -1.40
N ALA A 20 5.35 -0.62 -0.50
CA ALA A 20 4.68 0.63 -0.84
C ALA A 20 5.57 1.51 -1.75
N ALA A 21 6.86 1.63 -1.44
CA ALA A 21 7.79 2.38 -2.28
C ALA A 21 7.89 1.78 -3.70
N THR A 22 7.94 0.46 -3.80
CA THR A 22 8.03 -0.24 -5.10
C THR A 22 6.75 -0.02 -5.90
N ALA A 23 5.57 -0.15 -5.29
CA ALA A 23 4.30 0.12 -5.95
C ALA A 23 4.20 1.57 -6.45
N GLN A 24 4.65 2.54 -5.65
CA GLN A 24 4.68 3.95 -6.06
C GLN A 24 5.68 4.24 -7.20
N ILE A 25 6.81 3.52 -7.25
CA ILE A 25 7.81 3.70 -8.32
C ILE A 25 7.33 3.07 -9.62
N GLN A 26 6.72 1.89 -9.55
CA GLN A 26 6.19 1.16 -10.71
C GLN A 26 4.82 1.68 -11.17
N GLY A 27 4.16 2.53 -10.36
CA GLY A 27 2.85 3.10 -10.67
C GLY A 27 1.71 2.07 -10.66
N CYS A 28 1.92 0.91 -10.03
CA CYS A 28 0.96 -0.19 -10.02
C CYS A 28 0.03 -0.13 -8.78
N PRO A 29 -1.19 -0.66 -8.89
CA PRO A 29 -2.07 -0.80 -7.73
C PRO A 29 -1.55 -1.89 -6.78
N LEU A 30 -1.44 -1.54 -5.49
CA LEU A 30 -1.15 -2.48 -4.41
C LEU A 30 -2.44 -3.12 -3.91
N PHE A 31 -2.51 -4.45 -3.95
CA PHE A 31 -3.62 -5.21 -3.41
C PHE A 31 -3.24 -5.76 -2.04
N SER A 32 -3.82 -5.19 -0.99
CA SER A 32 -3.60 -5.61 0.39
C SER A 32 -4.72 -5.09 1.28
N ASP A 33 -5.08 -5.89 2.27
CA ASP A 33 -5.98 -5.55 3.38
C ASP A 33 -5.22 -5.02 4.60
N ASP A 34 -3.90 -4.86 4.51
CA ASP A 34 -3.10 -4.37 5.62
C ASP A 34 -3.37 -2.86 5.84
N PRO A 35 -3.76 -2.45 7.07
CA PRO A 35 -4.01 -1.05 7.39
C PRO A 35 -2.77 -0.15 7.22
N HIS A 36 -1.55 -0.69 7.23
CA HIS A 36 -0.33 0.08 7.01
C HIS A 36 -0.30 0.78 5.66
N PHE A 37 -1.04 0.28 4.66
CA PHE A 37 -1.11 0.89 3.33
C PHE A 37 -2.24 1.94 3.18
N GLN A 38 -3.09 2.10 4.18
CA GLN A 38 -4.19 3.07 4.14
C GLN A 38 -3.67 4.50 4.31
N GLY A 39 -4.24 5.45 3.55
CA GLY A 39 -3.92 6.87 3.67
C GLY A 39 -2.53 7.29 3.16
N ILE A 40 -1.77 6.39 2.53
CA ILE A 40 -0.50 6.75 1.90
C ILE A 40 -0.78 7.53 0.60
N LYS A 41 -0.32 8.78 0.56
CA LYS A 41 -0.46 9.64 -0.62
C LYS A 41 0.23 9.00 -1.83
N ASP A 42 -0.41 9.07 -2.99
CA ASP A 42 0.12 8.56 -4.27
C ASP A 42 0.33 7.03 -4.33
N LEU A 43 -0.17 6.28 -3.34
CA LEU A 43 -0.24 4.81 -3.40
C LEU A 43 -1.65 4.39 -3.80
N LYS A 44 -1.79 3.80 -4.98
CA LYS A 44 -3.06 3.22 -5.43
C LYS A 44 -3.28 1.91 -4.68
N THR A 45 -4.19 1.88 -3.71
CA THR A 45 -4.55 0.64 -3.02
C THR A 45 -5.87 0.09 -3.55
N ARG A 46 -5.98 -1.22 -3.65
CA ARG A 46 -7.22 -1.92 -3.97
C ARG A 46 -7.48 -3.04 -2.98
N TRP A 47 -8.71 -3.09 -2.51
CA TRP A 47 -9.19 -4.16 -1.66
C TRP A 47 -9.97 -5.15 -2.52
N HIS A 48 -9.71 -6.44 -2.36
CA HIS A 48 -10.59 -7.45 -2.92
C HIS A 48 -11.81 -7.58 -2.02
N ASN A 49 -12.87 -6.82 -2.30
CA ASN A 49 -14.19 -7.16 -1.78
C ASN A 49 -14.62 -8.49 -2.42
N ALA A 50 -14.33 -9.60 -1.76
CA ALA A 50 -14.81 -10.95 -2.11
C ALA A 50 -16.33 -11.13 -1.89
N ARG A 51 -17.13 -10.07 -2.07
CA ARG A 51 -18.59 -10.11 -2.10
C ARG A 51 -19.12 -9.52 -3.40
N ARG A 52 -18.85 -10.20 -4.50
CA ARG A 52 -19.84 -10.30 -5.59
C ARG A 52 -20.60 -11.60 -5.40
N VAL A 53 -21.47 -11.64 -4.40
CA VAL A 53 -22.66 -12.47 -4.53
C VAL A 53 -23.59 -11.63 -5.40
N ARG A 54 -23.64 -11.94 -6.70
CA ARG A 54 -24.66 -11.37 -7.58
C ARG A 54 -26.02 -11.97 -7.17
N PRO A 55 -27.10 -11.17 -7.07
CA PRO A 55 -28.46 -11.72 -7.05
C PRO A 55 -28.78 -12.44 -8.37
#